data_AF-A0AAX3MQR9-F1
#
_entry.id   AF-A0AAX3MQR9-F1
#
_cell.length_a   1.000
_cell.length_b   1.000
_cell.length_c   1.000
_cell.angle_alpha   90.00
_cell.angle_beta   90.00
_cell.angle_gamma   90.00
#
_symmetry.space_group_name_H-M   'P 1'
#
loop_
_entity.id
_entity.type
_entity.pdbx_description
1 polymer ?
#
loop_
_entity_poly.entity_id
_entity_poly.type
_entity_poly.pdbx_seq_one_letter_code
_entity_poly.pdbx_strand_id
1 'polypeptide(L)'
;MKTKVRDIAPYSVRMPDSLKRDLTIRASKNGRSLNSEIVMILQAAIDEEKSPRSIEGFAQQESEKFREALLKTLSSMYGEDKKPT
;
A
#
# COMPACT_ATOMS: atom_id res chain seq x y z
N MET A 1 -4.46 12.18 10.97
CA MET A 1 -5.88 11.77 11.03
C MET A 1 -6.04 10.47 10.26
N LYS A 2 -6.64 9.42 10.84
CA LYS A 2 -6.99 8.21 10.08
C LYS A 2 -8.28 8.48 9.30
N THR A 3 -8.21 8.49 7.97
CA THR A 3 -9.38 8.64 7.10
C THR A 3 -10.29 7.42 7.29
N LYS A 4 -11.55 7.63 7.68
CA LYS A 4 -12.52 6.52 7.75
C LYS A 4 -12.98 6.20 6.33
N VAL A 5 -13.16 4.92 6.01
CA VAL A 5 -13.57 4.46 4.66
C VAL A 5 -14.86 5.15 4.18
N ARG A 6 -15.79 5.43 5.09
CA ARG A 6 -17.04 6.15 4.81
C ARG A 6 -16.87 7.61 4.42
N ASP A 7 -15.72 8.21 4.73
CA ASP A 7 -15.40 9.61 4.43
C ASP A 7 -14.68 9.74 3.05
N ILE A 8 -14.42 8.61 2.38
CA ILE A 8 -13.78 8.58 1.05
C ILE A 8 -14.87 8.70 -0.02
N ALA A 9 -14.75 9.70 -0.89
CA ALA A 9 -15.65 9.87 -2.01
C ALA A 9 -15.55 8.65 -2.96
N PRO A 10 -16.69 8.12 -3.46
CA PRO A 10 -16.67 7.00 -4.38
C PRO A 10 -16.05 7.41 -5.73
N TYR A 11 -15.22 6.54 -6.30
CA TYR A 11 -14.73 6.70 -7.67
C TYR A 11 -15.75 6.17 -8.67
N SER A 12 -16.05 6.95 -9.71
CA SER A 12 -16.85 6.49 -10.84
C SER A 12 -15.95 5.87 -11.90
N VAL A 13 -16.20 4.60 -12.23
CA VAL A 13 -15.45 3.85 -13.25
C VAL A 13 -16.39 3.40 -14.35
N ARG A 14 -16.03 3.68 -15.61
CA ARG A 14 -16.74 3.12 -16.78
C ARG A 14 -16.18 1.74 -17.07
N MET A 15 -17.05 0.75 -17.16
CA MET A 15 -16.66 -0.64 -17.38
C MET A 15 -17.65 -1.34 -18.32
N PRO A 16 -17.18 -2.26 -19.19
CA PRO A 16 -18.07 -3.12 -19.97
C PRO A 16 -18.98 -3.97 -19.07
N ASP A 17 -20.20 -4.25 -19.54
CA ASP A 17 -21.18 -5.03 -18.77
C ASP A 17 -20.71 -6.45 -18.46
N SER A 18 -19.97 -7.07 -19.39
CA SER A 18 -19.36 -8.39 -19.18
C SER A 18 -18.39 -8.38 -18.00
N LEU A 19 -17.47 -7.41 -17.95
CA LEU A 19 -16.51 -7.27 -16.86
C LEU A 19 -17.23 -7.00 -15.52
N LYS A 20 -18.28 -6.16 -15.54
CA LYS A 20 -19.06 -5.88 -14.33
C LYS A 20 -19.73 -7.13 -13.78
N ARG A 21 -20.30 -7.95 -14.67
CA ARG A 21 -20.92 -9.22 -14.31
C ARG A 21 -19.90 -10.17 -13.69
N ASP A 22 -18.75 -10.35 -14.31
CA ASP A 22 -17.72 -11.27 -13.83
C ASP A 22 -17.16 -10.86 -12.47
N LEU A 23 -16.89 -9.55 -12.29
CA LEU A 23 -16.46 -9.01 -10.99
C LEU A 23 -17.54 -9.14 -9.92
N THR A 24 -18.81 -8.99 -10.28
CA THR A 24 -19.92 -9.18 -9.33
C THR A 24 -20.00 -10.63 -8.86
N ILE A 25 -19.90 -11.60 -9.79
CA ILE A 25 -19.89 -13.03 -9.45
C ILE A 25 -18.70 -13.35 -8.54
N ARG A 26 -17.52 -12.84 -8.86
CA ARG A 26 -16.31 -13.03 -8.05
C ARG A 26 -16.46 -12.43 -6.65
N ALA A 27 -16.98 -11.20 -6.55
CA ALA A 27 -17.23 -10.53 -5.28
C ALA A 27 -18.20 -11.32 -4.40
N SER A 28 -19.31 -11.82 -4.96
CA SER A 28 -20.26 -12.69 -4.25
C SER A 28 -19.61 -13.98 -3.75
N LYS A 29 -18.79 -14.65 -4.58
CA LYS A 29 -18.03 -15.85 -4.16
C LYS A 29 -17.08 -15.56 -2.99
N ASN A 30 -16.51 -14.36 -2.95
CA ASN A 30 -15.58 -13.93 -1.90
C ASN A 30 -16.28 -13.29 -0.68
N GLY A 31 -17.62 -13.21 -0.65
CA GLY A 31 -18.36 -12.57 0.44
C GLY A 31 -18.11 -11.06 0.56
N ARG A 32 -17.77 -10.38 -0.56
CA ARG A 32 -17.44 -8.95 -0.59
C ARG A 32 -18.45 -8.16 -1.41
N SER A 33 -18.57 -6.86 -1.11
CA SER A 33 -19.23 -5.93 -2.04
C SER A 33 -18.39 -5.80 -3.33
N LEU A 34 -19.03 -5.45 -4.45
CA LEU A 34 -18.32 -5.22 -5.71
C LEU A 34 -17.21 -4.17 -5.54
N ASN A 35 -17.47 -3.08 -4.81
CA ASN A 35 -16.48 -2.03 -4.57
C ASN A 35 -15.30 -2.56 -3.75
N SER A 36 -15.57 -3.33 -2.69
CA SER A 36 -14.52 -3.94 -1.86
C SER A 36 -13.65 -4.91 -2.66
N GLU A 37 -14.25 -5.71 -3.55
CA GLU A 37 -13.49 -6.63 -4.40
C GLU A 37 -12.65 -5.87 -5.45
N ILE A 38 -13.17 -4.81 -6.06
CA ILE A 38 -12.40 -3.96 -6.98
C ILE A 38 -11.20 -3.35 -6.26
N VAL A 39 -11.39 -2.79 -5.07
CA VAL A 39 -10.29 -2.23 -4.28
C VAL A 39 -9.25 -3.30 -3.93
N MET A 40 -9.67 -4.51 -3.57
CA MET A 40 -8.75 -5.61 -3.29
C MET A 40 -7.93 -6.02 -4.52
N ILE A 41 -8.56 -6.09 -5.70
CA ILE A 41 -7.88 -6.41 -6.96
C ILE A 41 -6.85 -5.33 -7.30
N LEU A 42 -7.23 -4.05 -7.18
CA LEU A 42 -6.32 -2.93 -7.45
C LEU A 42 -5.16 -2.91 -6.45
N GLN A 43 -5.42 -3.10 -5.15
CA GLN A 43 -4.37 -3.15 -4.15
C GLN A 43 -3.43 -4.34 -4.39
N ALA A 44 -3.97 -5.51 -4.72
CA ALA A 44 -3.16 -6.68 -5.04
C ALA A 44 -2.23 -6.43 -6.23
N ALA A 45 -2.71 -5.77 -7.29
CA ALA A 45 -1.88 -5.41 -8.45
C ALA A 45 -0.74 -4.45 -8.07
N ILE A 46 -1.03 -3.42 -7.25
CA ILE A 46 0.00 -2.48 -6.76
C ILE A 46 1.00 -3.16 -5.82
N ASP A 47 0.53 -4.05 -4.94
CA ASP A 47 1.39 -4.79 -4.02
C ASP A 47 2.26 -5.80 -4.78
N GLU A 48 1.75 -6.38 -5.86
CA GLU A 48 2.47 -7.23 -6.79
C GLU A 48 3.58 -6.49 -7.53
N GLU A 49 3.33 -5.25 -7.96
CA GLU A 49 4.36 -4.37 -8.54
C GLU A 49 5.42 -3.93 -7.52
N LYS A 50 5.01 -3.67 -6.28
CA LYS A 50 5.92 -3.29 -5.18
C LYS A 50 6.65 -4.47 -4.57
N SER A 51 6.13 -5.68 -4.74
CA SER A 51 6.75 -6.89 -4.25
C SER A 51 8.09 -7.07 -4.96
N PRO A 52 9.18 -7.33 -4.22
CA PRO A 52 10.50 -7.55 -4.79
C PRO A 52 10.55 -8.93 -5.43
N ARG A 53 9.90 -9.08 -6.59
CA ARG A 53 9.97 -10.29 -7.41
C ARG A 53 11.28 -10.39 -8.18
N SER A 54 12.05 -9.31 -8.21
CA SER A 54 13.42 -9.26 -8.70
C SER A 54 14.39 -9.15 -7.53
N ILE A 55 15.58 -9.74 -7.70
CA ILE A 55 16.70 -9.59 -6.76
C ILE A 55 17.05 -8.11 -6.56
N GLU A 56 16.92 -7.28 -7.60
CA GLU A 56 17.04 -5.82 -7.49
C GLU A 56 16.06 -5.21 -6.47
N GLY A 57 14.77 -5.57 -6.54
CA GLY A 57 13.76 -5.01 -5.64
C GLY A 57 14.04 -5.38 -4.18
N PHE A 58 14.55 -6.60 -3.95
CA PHE A 58 14.91 -7.06 -2.62
C PHE A 58 16.14 -6.31 -2.08
N ALA A 59 17.18 -6.15 -2.91
CA ALA A 59 18.36 -5.38 -2.55
C ALA A 59 18.04 -3.91 -2.26
N GLN A 60 17.14 -3.30 -3.03
CA GLN A 60 16.67 -1.94 -2.82
C GLN A 60 15.96 -1.80 -1.46
N GLN A 61 15.04 -2.71 -1.16
CA GLN A 61 14.29 -2.69 0.09
C GLN A 61 15.20 -2.86 1.32
N GLU A 62 16.18 -3.76 1.26
CA GLU A 62 17.14 -3.96 2.35
C GLU A 62 18.09 -2.75 2.50
N SER A 63 18.50 -2.12 1.39
CA SER A 63 19.29 -0.89 1.41
C SER A 63 18.54 0.26 2.07
N GLU A 64 17.24 0.42 1.78
CA GLU A 64 16.39 1.45 2.39
C GLU A 64 16.25 1.26 3.89
N LYS A 65 15.97 0.02 4.35
CA LYS A 65 15.93 -0.31 5.78
C LYS A 65 17.25 -0.01 6.47
N PHE A 66 18.36 -0.40 5.85
CA PHE A 66 19.70 -0.12 6.39
C PHE A 66 19.97 1.38 6.48
N ARG A 67 19.63 2.14 5.43
CA ARG A 67 19.77 3.60 5.39
C ARG A 67 18.97 4.26 6.50
N GLU A 68 17.73 3.85 6.71
CA GLU A 68 16.87 4.41 7.76
C GLU A 68 17.42 4.11 9.16
N ALA A 69 17.83 2.86 9.41
CA ALA A 69 18.48 2.47 10.67
C ALA A 69 19.76 3.26 10.91
N LEU A 70 20.59 3.43 9.87
CA LEU A 70 21.85 4.17 9.95
C LEU A 70 21.62 5.67 10.22
N LEU A 71 20.65 6.29 9.55
CA LEU A 71 20.28 7.69 9.81
C LEU A 71 19.77 7.89 11.23
N LYS A 72 18.92 6.98 11.73
CA LYS A 72 18.45 7.00 13.12
C LYS A 72 19.62 6.89 14.10
N THR A 73 20.55 5.97 13.83
CA THR A 73 21.74 5.76 14.67
C THR A 73 22.67 6.97 14.64
N LEU A 74 22.95 7.56 13.48
CA LEU A 74 23.74 8.79 13.38
C LEU A 74 23.05 9.96 14.07
N SER A 75 21.74 10.10 13.92
CA SER A 75 20.97 11.12 14.64
C SER A 75 21.04 10.90 16.15
N SER A 76 21.07 9.66 16.65
CA SER A 76 21.24 9.41 18.08
C SER A 76 22.67 9.68 18.59
N MET A 77 23.67 9.49 17.74
CA MET A 77 25.09 9.71 18.11
C MET A 77 25.51 11.17 18.02
N TYR A 78 24.97 11.91 17.04
CA TYR A 78 25.39 13.29 16.74
C TYR A 78 24.29 14.32 16.98
N GLY A 79 23.05 13.88 17.21
CA GLY A 79 21.89 14.72 17.38
C GLY A 79 21.33 14.64 18.79
N GLU A 80 22.14 14.93 19.81
CA GLU A 80 21.71 15.57 21.07
C GLU A 80 22.84 16.44 21.63
N ASP A 81 22.96 17.65 21.07
CA ASP A 81 23.48 18.84 21.76
C ASP A 81 22.34 19.87 21.83
N LYS A 82 21.35 19.62 22.69
CA LYS A 82 20.56 20.70 23.27
C LYS A 82 20.77 20.69 24.78
N LYS A 83 21.68 21.58 25.20
CA LYS A 83 22.07 21.84 26.59
C LYS A 83 20.88 22.12 27.52
N PRO A 84 21.06 21.83 28.82
CA PRO A 84 20.05 22.04 29.85
C PRO A 84 19.85 23.54 30.12
N THR A 85 18.59 23.95 30.26
CA THR A 85 18.12 25.08 31.09
C THR A 85 16.63 24.89 31.35
#